data_AF-A0A3B9G1W8-F1
#
_entry.id   AF-A0A3B9G1W8-F1
#
_cell.length_a   1.000
_cell.length_b   1.000
_cell.length_c   1.000
_cell.angle_alpha   90.00
_cell.angle_beta   90.00
_cell.angle_gamma   90.00
#
_symmetry.space_group_name_H-M   'P 1'
#
loop_
_entity.id
_entity.type
_entity.pdbx_description
1 polymer ?
#
loop_
_entity_poly.entity_id
_entity_poly.type
_entity_poly.pdbx_seq_one_letter_code
_entity_poly.pdbx_strand_id
1 'polypeptide(L)'
;MSRIVQLDEQTANMIAAGEVVERPQGVVKELVENAIDAGSTRITIAVREGGLASLTVTDDGCGMDSKDAVMAFQRHATSKIRTQTDLWRIHTLG
;
A
#
# COMPACT_ATOMS: atom_id res chain seq x y z
N MET A 1 -35.04 -0.61 -22.51
CA MET A 1 -34.01 -1.29 -21.68
C MET A 1 -32.72 -1.24 -22.45
N SER A 2 -31.67 -0.64 -21.88
CA SER A 2 -30.33 -0.66 -22.47
C SER A 2 -29.81 -2.11 -22.50
N ARG A 3 -29.23 -2.52 -23.64
CA ARG A 3 -28.53 -3.81 -23.74
C ARG A 3 -27.24 -3.72 -22.92
N ILE A 4 -26.81 -4.83 -22.33
CA ILE A 4 -25.52 -4.93 -21.64
C ILE A 4 -24.41 -4.71 -22.68
N VAL A 5 -23.44 -3.84 -22.36
CA VAL A 5 -22.30 -3.52 -23.22
C VAL A 5 -21.02 -3.67 -22.40
N GLN A 6 -20.01 -4.30 -22.99
CA GLN A 6 -18.69 -4.41 -22.38
C GLN A 6 -17.98 -3.05 -22.47
N LEU A 7 -17.41 -2.60 -21.35
CA LEU A 7 -16.65 -1.36 -21.29
C LEU A 7 -15.32 -1.50 -22.06
N ASP A 8 -14.84 -0.40 -22.61
CA ASP A 8 -13.48 -0.32 -23.12
C ASP A 8 -12.47 -0.36 -21.97
N GLU A 9 -11.23 -0.75 -22.29
CA GLU A 9 -10.16 -0.96 -21.31
C GLU A 9 -9.86 0.31 -20.51
N GLN A 10 -9.92 1.49 -21.13
CA GLN A 10 -9.66 2.75 -20.45
C GLN A 10 -10.77 3.05 -19.42
N THR A 11 -12.04 2.87 -19.79
CA THR A 11 -13.17 3.06 -18.87
C THR A 11 -13.17 2.02 -17.75
N ALA A 12 -12.87 0.75 -18.05
CA ALA A 12 -12.73 -0.29 -17.04
C ALA A 12 -11.58 0.03 -16.06
N ASN A 13 -10.43 0.48 -16.58
CA ASN A 13 -9.29 0.89 -15.78
C ASN A 13 -9.57 2.16 -14.97
N MET A 14 -10.36 3.11 -15.47
CA MET A 14 -10.78 4.30 -14.71
C MET A 14 -11.76 3.97 -13.59
N ILE A 15 -12.61 2.96 -13.76
CA ILE A 15 -13.50 2.46 -12.70
C ILE A 15 -12.68 1.69 -11.66
N ALA A 16 -11.78 0.81 -12.09
CA ALA A 16 -10.84 0.13 -11.20
C ALA A 16 -9.98 1.14 -10.45
N ALA A 17 -9.46 2.16 -11.15
CA ALA A 17 -8.75 3.28 -10.54
C ALA A 17 -9.66 4.21 -9.75
N GLY A 18 -10.99 4.17 -9.90
CA GLY A 18 -12.01 4.91 -9.17
C GLY A 18 -12.30 4.30 -7.79
N GLU A 19 -12.38 2.97 -7.76
CA GLU A 19 -12.43 2.16 -6.54
C GLU A 19 -11.05 2.06 -5.86
N VAL A 20 -9.99 2.17 -6.66
CA VAL A 20 -8.57 2.23 -6.27
C VAL A 20 -8.01 3.65 -6.48
N VAL A 21 -8.82 4.72 -6.30
CA VAL A 21 -8.22 6.05 -6.07
C VAL A 21 -7.88 5.99 -4.61
N GLU A 22 -6.62 5.67 -4.30
CA GLU A 22 -6.13 5.76 -2.94
C GLU A 22 -6.32 7.22 -2.48
N ARG A 23 -7.39 7.44 -1.71
CA ARG A 23 -7.52 8.67 -0.95
C ARG A 23 -6.31 8.75 -0.04
N PRO A 24 -5.78 9.94 0.29
CA PRO A 24 -4.61 10.08 1.14
C PRO A 24 -4.66 9.25 2.43
N GLN A 25 -5.85 9.04 3.00
CA GLN A 25 -6.07 8.15 4.14
C GLN A 25 -5.62 6.69 3.91
N GLY A 26 -5.82 6.14 2.70
CA GLY A 26 -5.43 4.78 2.34
C GLY A 26 -3.92 4.66 2.31
N VAL A 27 -3.26 5.62 1.67
CA VAL A 27 -1.79 5.72 1.67
C VAL A 27 -1.25 5.79 3.10
N VAL A 28 -1.85 6.63 3.97
CA VAL A 28 -1.45 6.70 5.39
C VAL A 28 -1.63 5.34 6.08
N LYS A 29 -2.77 4.67 5.90
CA LYS A 29 -3.06 3.37 6.51
C LYS A 29 -1.96 2.36 6.14
N GLU A 30 -1.70 2.16 4.86
CA GLU A 30 -0.76 1.15 4.38
C GLU A 30 0.68 1.43 4.85
N LEU A 31 1.11 2.70 4.84
CA LEU A 31 2.43 3.08 5.32
C LEU A 31 2.58 2.89 6.84
N VAL A 32 1.54 3.19 7.62
CA VAL A 32 1.54 2.97 9.08
C VAL A 32 1.52 1.49 9.42
N GLU A 33 0.74 0.68 8.69
CA GLU A 33 0.72 -0.77 8.85
C GLU A 33 2.10 -1.38 8.57
N ASN A 34 2.80 -0.93 7.52
CA ASN A 34 4.18 -1.33 7.25
C ASN A 34 5.15 -0.93 8.37
N ALA A 35 5.00 0.27 8.94
CA ALA A 35 5.82 0.70 10.07
C ALA A 35 5.58 -0.15 11.33
N ILE A 36 4.32 -0.55 11.60
CA ILE A 36 3.98 -1.48 12.69
C ILE A 36 4.60 -2.85 12.44
N ASP A 37 4.48 -3.38 11.22
CA ASP A 37 5.09 -4.65 10.81
C ASP A 37 6.61 -4.64 10.97
N ALA A 38 7.26 -3.47 10.77
CA ALA A 38 8.68 -3.25 10.99
C ALA A 38 9.09 -3.16 12.48
N GLY A 39 8.13 -3.27 13.41
CA GLY A 39 8.36 -3.21 14.85
C GLY A 39 8.61 -1.81 15.39
N SER A 40 8.16 -0.77 14.69
CA SER A 40 8.37 0.62 15.09
C SER A 40 7.68 0.94 16.42
N THR A 41 8.33 1.75 17.25
CA THR A 41 7.75 2.26 18.51
C THR A 41 7.31 3.72 18.39
N ARG A 42 7.79 4.42 17.37
CA ARG A 42 7.46 5.81 17.07
C ARG A 42 7.20 5.95 15.58
N ILE A 43 6.03 6.48 15.25
CA ILE A 43 5.63 6.77 13.88
C ILE A 43 5.17 8.22 13.83
N THR A 44 5.78 9.03 12.97
CA THR A 44 5.44 10.44 12.75
C THR A 44 4.82 10.59 11.38
N ILE A 45 3.67 11.25 11.32
CA ILE A 45 2.92 11.48 10.07
C ILE A 45 2.85 12.99 9.82
N ALA A 46 3.39 13.43 8.70
CA ALA A 46 3.34 14.82 8.25
C ALA A 46 2.50 14.93 6.98
N VAL A 47 1.49 15.79 7.00
CA VAL A 47 0.52 15.95 5.91
C VAL A 47 0.43 17.43 5.52
N ARG A 48 0.46 17.73 4.22
CA ARG A 48 0.18 19.06 3.68
C ARG A 48 -0.94 19.00 2.64
N GLU A 49 -1.85 19.97 2.70
CA GLU A 49 -3.01 20.08 1.80
C GLU A 49 -3.83 18.78 1.72
N GLY A 50 -4.13 18.18 2.87
CA GLY A 50 -4.87 16.92 2.94
C GLY A 50 -4.13 15.70 2.37
N GLY A 51 -2.83 15.83 2.09
CA GLY A 51 -1.98 14.78 1.51
C GLY A 51 -1.83 14.89 -0.02
N LEU A 52 -2.47 15.88 -0.65
CA LEU A 52 -2.36 16.12 -2.09
C LEU A 52 -1.01 16.75 -2.47
N ALA A 53 -0.51 17.66 -1.63
CA ALA A 53 0.80 18.29 -1.85
C ALA A 53 1.95 17.44 -1.32
N SER A 54 1.81 16.89 -0.10
CA SER A 54 2.78 15.97 0.47
C SER A 54 2.19 15.12 1.59
N LEU A 55 2.63 13.87 1.65
CA LEU A 55 2.38 12.93 2.73
C LEU A 55 3.71 12.24 3.06
N THR A 56 4.14 12.31 4.31
CA THR A 56 5.37 11.67 4.78
C THR A 56 5.08 10.89 6.04
N VAL A 57 5.45 9.62 6.05
CA VAL A 57 5.45 8.76 7.23
C VAL A 57 6.90 8.44 7.55
N THR A 58 7.29 8.65 8.80
CA THR A 58 8.65 8.38 9.30
C THR A 58 8.54 7.53 10.54
N ASP A 59 9.24 6.40 10.53
CA ASP A 59 9.26 5.45 11.63
C ASP A 59 10.68 5.16 12.12
N ASP A 60 10.76 4.48 13.26
CA ASP A 60 12.01 4.00 13.88
C ASP A 60 12.12 2.47 13.87
N GLY A 61 11.49 1.81 12.89
CA GLY A 61 11.49 0.37 12.73
C GLY A 61 12.83 -0.19 12.26
N CYS A 62 12.84 -1.48 11.94
CA CYS A 62 14.05 -2.19 11.52
C CYS A 62 14.67 -1.69 10.19
N GLY A 63 13.91 -0.93 9.40
CA GLY A 63 14.36 -0.37 8.13
C GLY A 63 14.55 -1.41 7.02
N MET A 64 15.18 -0.99 5.93
CA MET A 64 15.53 -1.84 4.80
C MET A 64 16.98 -1.60 4.39
N ASP A 65 17.67 -2.64 3.93
CA ASP A 65 18.94 -2.45 3.25
C ASP A 65 18.75 -1.89 1.83
N SER A 66 19.83 -1.49 1.16
CA SER A 66 19.76 -0.88 -0.17
C SER A 66 19.12 -1.77 -1.24
N LYS A 67 19.24 -3.10 -1.13
CA LYS A 67 18.69 -4.03 -2.11
C LYS A 67 17.21 -4.25 -1.84
N ASP A 68 16.84 -4.41 -0.57
CA ASP A 68 15.45 -4.54 -0.14
C ASP A 68 14.66 -3.26 -0.45
N ALA A 69 15.26 -2.09 -0.28
CA ALA A 69 14.64 -0.81 -0.65
C ALA A 69 14.29 -0.73 -2.14
N VAL A 70 15.10 -1.31 -3.02
CA VAL A 70 14.78 -1.39 -4.46
C VAL A 70 13.74 -2.47 -4.73
N MET A 71 13.83 -3.61 -4.05
CA MET A 71 12.91 -4.74 -4.21
C MET A 71 11.49 -4.41 -3.75
N ALA A 72 11.33 -3.59 -2.70
CA ALA A 72 10.04 -3.21 -2.14
C ALA A 72 9.10 -2.51 -3.15
N PHE A 73 9.64 -1.92 -4.22
CA PHE A 73 8.85 -1.31 -5.30
C PHE A 73 8.49 -2.28 -6.43
N GLN A 74 8.97 -3.52 -6.40
CA GLN A 74 8.65 -4.53 -7.40
C GLN A 74 7.28 -5.16 -7.12
N ARG A 75 6.54 -5.50 -8.18
CA ARG A 75 5.27 -6.22 -8.04
C ARG A 75 5.53 -7.62 -7.46
N HIS A 76 4.64 -8.06 -6.58
CA HIS A 76 4.69 -9.38 -5.94
C HIS A 76 5.96 -9.64 -5.11
N ALA A 77 6.58 -8.59 -4.58
CA ALA A 77 7.68 -8.68 -3.63
C ALA A 77 7.19 -8.36 -2.21
N THR A 78 7.49 -9.22 -1.24
CA THR A 78 7.19 -9.00 0.19
C THR A 78 8.12 -9.81 1.07
N SER A 79 8.43 -9.31 2.26
CA SER A 79 9.18 -10.03 3.30
C SER A 79 8.30 -10.83 4.26
N LYS A 80 6.97 -10.66 4.16
CA LYS A 80 5.99 -11.11 5.18
C LYS A 80 5.45 -12.52 4.95
N ILE A 81 5.40 -12.97 3.69
CA ILE A 81 4.95 -14.30 3.30
C ILE A 81 5.90 -14.92 2.27
N ARG A 82 6.03 -16.25 2.28
CA ARG A 82 6.90 -17.00 1.36
C ARG A 82 6.16 -18.10 0.62
N THR A 83 5.11 -18.65 1.23
CA THR A 83 4.36 -19.79 0.72
C THR A 83 2.87 -19.52 0.74
N GLN A 84 2.11 -20.31 -0.03
CA GLN A 84 0.65 -20.23 -0.02
C GLN A 84 0.04 -20.59 1.35
N THR A 85 0.76 -21.38 2.16
CA THR A 85 0.31 -21.73 3.51
C THR A 85 0.35 -20.53 4.46
N ASP A 86 1.26 -19.57 4.23
CA ASP A 86 1.41 -18.37 5.05
C ASP A 86 0.18 -17.44 4.93
N LEU A 87 -0.53 -17.47 3.79
CA LEU A 87 -1.78 -16.73 3.59
C LEU A 87 -2.89 -17.13 4.57
N TRP A 88 -2.82 -18.34 5.13
CA TRP A 88 -3.78 -18.82 6.12
C TRP A 88 -3.35 -18.52 7.56
N ARG A 89 -2.18 -17.89 7.75
CA ARG A 89 -1.57 -17.56 9.04
C ARG A 89 -0.93 -16.16 9.00
N ILE A 90 -1.72 -15.16 8.62
CA ILE A 90 -1.25 -13.79 8.53
C ILE A 90 -1.02 -13.24 9.94
N HIS A 91 0.23 -12.87 10.23
CA HIS A 91 0.67 -12.25 11.48
C HIS A 91 1.09 -10.78 11.31
N THR A 92 0.96 -10.25 10.10
CA THR A 92 1.32 -8.90 9.69
C THR A 92 0.10 -8.15 9.16
N LEU A 93 0.16 -6.83 9.13
CA LEU A 93 -0.96 -6.00 8.73
C LEU A 93 -1.04 -5.79 7.21
N GLY A 94 0.10 -5.81 6.52
CA GLY A 94 0.14 -5.84 5.06
C GLY A 94 0.89 -7.02 4.48
#